data_AF-A0AAW4XV66-F1
#
_entry.id   AF-A0AAW4XV66-F1
#
_cell.length_a   1.000
_cell.length_b   1.000
_cell.length_c   1.000
_cell.angle_alpha   90.00
_cell.angle_beta   90.00
_cell.angle_gamma   90.00
#
_symmetry.space_group_name_H-M   'P 1'
#
loop_
_entity.id
_entity.type
_entity.pdbx_description
1 polymer ?
#
loop_
_entity_poly.entity_id
_entity_poly.type
_entity_poly.pdbx_seq_one_letter_code
_entity_poly.pdbx_strand_id
1 'polypeptide(L)'
;MKITGGSFGVQGKAYVGQDNRLYVNGVVEKSFAAAEVAAVNSEVNKETKFSVFSLLIGIPMLMLVGWLVFGPVGSLIGLVIAIAGSFYSKKTIKADVLFHSGEKLAVEGWNSDIQSLVRFAATK
;
A
#
# COMPACT_ATOMS: atom_id res chain seq x y z
N MET A 1 -8.83 5.63 -1.85
CA MET A 1 -7.37 5.79 -2.01
C MET A 1 -6.86 6.95 -1.17
N LYS A 2 -5.65 6.86 -0.61
CA LYS A 2 -5.01 7.94 0.16
C LYS A 2 -4.16 8.78 -0.78
N ILE A 3 -4.21 10.11 -0.66
CA ILE A 3 -3.30 10.99 -1.42
C ILE A 3 -1.92 10.94 -0.76
N THR A 4 -0.89 10.73 -1.56
CA THR A 4 0.51 10.66 -1.11
C THR A 4 1.39 11.74 -1.74
N GLY A 5 0.90 12.49 -2.74
CA GLY A 5 1.60 13.62 -3.33
C GLY A 5 0.92 14.22 -4.56
N GLY A 6 1.58 15.22 -5.14
CA GLY A 6 1.14 15.92 -6.35
C GLY A 6 0.59 17.32 -6.08
N SER A 7 -0.16 17.86 -7.05
CA SER A 7 -0.73 19.21 -7.05
C SER A 7 -1.79 19.44 -5.97
N PHE A 8 -2.33 18.36 -5.40
CA PHE A 8 -3.43 18.39 -4.42
C PHE A 8 -2.95 18.17 -2.97
N GLY A 9 -1.63 18.14 -2.76
CA GLY A 9 -0.98 17.97 -1.46
C GLY A 9 -0.57 16.52 -1.14
N VAL A 10 -0.16 16.29 0.10
CA VAL A 10 0.35 15.00 0.62
C VAL A 10 -0.58 14.34 1.63
N GLN A 11 -1.79 14.90 1.80
CA GLN A 11 -2.81 14.42 2.72
C GLN A 11 -4.18 14.51 2.06
N GLY A 12 -5.09 13.62 2.45
CA GLY A 12 -6.43 13.55 1.90
C GLY A 12 -6.77 12.20 1.29
N LYS A 13 -7.91 12.15 0.60
CA LYS A 13 -8.43 10.93 -0.03
C LYS A 13 -8.89 11.21 -1.45
N ALA A 14 -8.69 10.22 -2.32
CA ALA A 14 -9.25 10.20 -3.65
C ALA A 14 -10.10 8.94 -3.83
N TYR A 15 -11.23 9.07 -4.53
CA TYR A 15 -12.11 7.95 -4.85
C TYR A 15 -12.87 8.21 -6.15
N VAL A 16 -13.22 7.13 -6.84
CA VAL A 16 -14.09 7.20 -8.03
C VAL A 16 -15.53 7.06 -7.55
N GLY A 17 -16.36 8.05 -7.85
CA GLY A 17 -17.79 8.05 -7.55
C GLY A 17 -18.61 7.21 -8.52
N GLN A 18 -19.85 6.89 -8.15
CA GLN A 18 -20.78 6.12 -8.99
C GLN A 18 -21.19 6.87 -10.27
N ASP A 19 -21.05 8.18 -10.28
CA ASP A 19 -21.30 9.09 -11.40
C ASP A 19 -20.13 9.14 -12.41
N ASN A 20 -19.17 8.22 -12.29
CA ASN A 20 -17.99 8.16 -13.15
C ASN A 20 -17.23 9.50 -13.10
N ARG A 21 -16.96 9.97 -11.88
CA ARG A 21 -16.06 11.10 -11.60
C ARG A 21 -15.03 10.69 -10.57
N LEU A 22 -13.80 11.16 -10.75
CA LEU A 22 -12.74 11.04 -9.75
C LEU A 22 -12.81 12.24 -8.81
N TYR A 23 -13.15 12.00 -7.56
CA TYR A 23 -13.14 12.98 -6.50
C TYR A 23 -11.78 12.99 -5.80
N VAL A 24 -11.21 14.17 -5.66
CA VAL A 24 -9.93 14.42 -4.99
C VAL A 24 -10.20 15.38 -3.85
N ASN A 25 -10.19 14.85 -2.62
CA ASN A 25 -10.40 15.63 -1.40
C ASN A 25 -9.04 15.75 -0.71
N GLY A 26 -8.22 16.68 -1.20
CA GLY A 26 -6.89 17.01 -0.69
C GLY A 26 -6.86 18.36 0.01
N VAL A 27 -5.78 19.13 -0.22
CA VAL A 27 -5.71 20.56 0.18
C VAL A 27 -6.76 21.37 -0.59
N VAL A 28 -7.07 20.95 -1.81
CA VAL A 28 -8.13 21.51 -2.65
C VAL A 28 -9.07 20.36 -3.01
N GLU A 29 -10.37 20.60 -2.85
CA GLU A 29 -11.40 19.66 -3.27
C GLU A 29 -11.75 19.90 -4.74
N LYS A 30 -11.60 18.85 -5.56
CA LYS A 30 -11.90 18.94 -7.00
C LYS A 30 -12.40 17.60 -7.52
N SER A 31 -13.26 17.63 -8.52
CA SER A 31 -13.73 16.43 -9.23
C SER A 31 -13.29 16.49 -10.69
N PHE A 32 -12.96 15.32 -11.24
CA PHE A 32 -12.49 15.17 -12.62
C PHE A 32 -13.32 14.13 -13.36
N ALA A 33 -13.67 14.40 -14.61
CA ALA A 33 -14.24 13.41 -15.53
C ALA A 33 -13.16 12.49 -16.10
N ALA A 34 -13.55 11.29 -16.58
CA ALA A 34 -12.62 10.32 -17.15
C ALA A 34 -11.82 10.90 -18.35
N ALA A 35 -12.46 11.74 -19.17
CA ALA A 35 -11.84 12.42 -20.29
C ALA A 35 -10.72 13.40 -19.89
N GLU A 36 -10.76 13.93 -18.66
CA GLU A 36 -9.75 14.88 -18.16
C GLU A 36 -8.47 14.18 -17.70
N VAL A 37 -8.51 12.85 -17.53
CA VAL A 37 -7.34 12.04 -17.17
C VAL A 37 -6.49 11.78 -18.42
N ALA A 38 -5.26 12.29 -18.44
CA ALA A 38 -4.32 12.05 -19.54
C ALA A 38 -3.74 10.63 -19.45
N ALA A 39 -3.18 10.27 -18.30
CA ALA A 39 -2.57 8.96 -18.06
C ALA A 39 -2.68 8.55 -16.59
N VAL A 40 -2.76 7.24 -16.36
CA VAL A 40 -2.63 6.63 -15.02
C VAL A 40 -1.48 5.65 -15.08
N ASN A 41 -0.41 5.95 -14.34
CA ASN A 41 0.68 5.00 -14.15
C ASN A 41 0.51 4.33 -12.79
N SER A 42 0.62 3.01 -12.71
CA SER A 42 0.50 2.29 -11.44
C SER A 42 1.76 1.48 -11.20
N GLU A 43 2.31 1.60 -10.00
CA GLU A 43 3.49 0.91 -9.55
C GLU A 43 3.16 0.08 -8.30
N VAL A 44 3.51 -1.19 -8.35
CA VAL A 44 3.37 -2.08 -7.20
C VAL A 44 4.62 -1.94 -6.34
N ASN A 45 4.50 -1.22 -5.22
CA ASN A 45 5.60 -1.10 -4.28
C ASN A 45 5.50 -2.21 -3.23
N LYS A 46 6.50 -3.08 -3.19
CA LYS A 46 6.60 -4.15 -2.18
C LYS A 46 7.57 -3.67 -1.10
N GLU A 47 7.03 -3.04 -0.05
CA GLU A 47 7.83 -2.66 1.11
C GLU A 47 7.94 -3.85 2.07
N THR A 48 9.16 -4.23 2.42
CA THR A 48 9.40 -5.21 3.49
C THR A 48 9.51 -4.44 4.80
N LYS A 49 8.63 -4.72 5.76
CA LYS A 49 8.62 -4.08 7.07
C LYS A 49 8.91 -5.10 8.16
N PHE A 50 9.67 -4.66 9.15
CA PHE A 50 9.93 -5.43 10.35
C PHE A 50 8.82 -5.20 11.38
N SER A 51 8.21 -6.26 11.89
CA SER A 51 7.21 -6.17 12.96
C SER A 51 7.84 -6.56 14.30
N VAL A 52 8.00 -5.58 15.18
CA VAL A 52 8.48 -5.80 16.56
C VAL A 52 7.48 -6.66 17.34
N PHE A 53 6.19 -6.53 17.06
CA PHE A 53 5.15 -7.32 17.72
C PHE A 53 5.24 -8.80 17.35
N SER A 54 5.43 -9.13 16.06
CA SER A 54 5.62 -10.53 15.67
C SER A 54 6.92 -11.10 16.21
N LEU A 55 7.95 -10.27 16.38
CA LEU A 55 9.20 -10.68 17.02
C LEU A 55 8.98 -11.01 18.50
N LEU A 56 8.34 -10.10 19.24
CA LEU A 56 8.07 -10.26 20.68
C LEU A 56 7.28 -11.52 21.00
N ILE A 57 6.35 -11.91 20.13
CA ILE A 57 5.55 -13.13 20.30
C ILE A 57 6.27 -14.34 19.71
N GLY A 58 6.89 -14.18 18.54
CA GLY A 58 7.53 -15.25 17.80
C GLY A 58 8.74 -15.84 18.52
N ILE A 59 9.55 -15.00 19.19
CA ILE A 59 10.72 -15.43 19.96
C ILE A 59 10.34 -16.43 21.06
N PRO A 60 9.53 -16.09 22.09
CA PRO A 60 9.25 -17.02 23.17
C PRO A 60 8.54 -18.27 22.68
N MET A 61 7.65 -18.14 21.68
CA MET A 61 6.92 -19.28 21.11
C MET A 61 7.85 -20.25 20.38
N LEU A 62 8.67 -19.78 19.44
CA LEU A 62 9.57 -20.63 18.66
C LEU A 62 10.76 -21.12 19.48
N MET A 63 11.25 -20.34 20.45
CA MET A 63 12.30 -20.80 21.36
C MET A 63 11.82 -21.93 22.27
N LEU A 64 10.58 -21.86 22.78
CA LEU A 64 10.00 -22.90 23.62
C LEU A 64 9.72 -24.18 22.84
N VAL A 65 9.14 -24.06 21.64
CA VAL A 65 8.92 -25.20 20.74
C VAL A 65 10.27 -25.81 20.31
N GLY A 66 11.23 -24.96 19.93
CA GLY A 66 12.58 -25.39 19.57
C GLY A 66 13.26 -26.14 20.72
N TRP A 67 13.16 -25.62 21.95
CA TRP A 67 13.68 -26.29 23.15
C TRP A 67 13.07 -27.67 23.33
N LEU A 68 11.76 -27.80 23.17
CA LEU A 68 11.05 -29.06 23.38
C LEU A 68 11.51 -30.17 22.42
N VAL A 69 11.87 -29.81 21.17
CA VAL A 69 12.22 -30.79 20.12
C VAL A 69 13.73 -31.07 20.07
N PHE A 70 14.57 -30.03 20.17
CA PHE A 70 16.03 -30.16 19.98
C PHE A 70 16.84 -29.54 21.13
N GLY A 71 16.21 -29.25 22.26
CA GLY A 71 16.89 -28.67 23.43
C GLY A 71 17.51 -27.29 23.14
N PRO A 72 18.66 -26.97 23.74
CA PRO A 72 19.31 -25.67 23.57
C PRO A 72 19.57 -25.29 22.11
N VAL A 73 19.95 -26.27 21.28
CA VAL A 73 20.21 -26.06 19.85
C VAL A 73 18.92 -25.68 19.12
N GLY A 74 17.80 -26.32 19.47
CA GLY A 74 16.49 -25.98 18.93
C GLY A 74 16.03 -24.57 19.25
N SER A 75 16.31 -24.07 20.47
CA SER A 75 15.99 -22.67 20.79
C SER A 75 16.80 -21.66 19.99
N LEU A 76 18.08 -21.95 19.71
CA LEU A 76 18.89 -21.09 18.83
C LEU A 76 18.33 -21.06 17.40
N ILE A 77 17.92 -22.22 16.87
CA ILE A 77 17.28 -22.31 15.56
C ILE A 77 15.94 -21.54 15.57
N GLY A 78 15.12 -21.72 16.61
CA GLY A 78 13.84 -21.03 16.78
C GLY A 78 13.99 -19.50 16.84
N LEU A 79 15.05 -19.00 17.48
CA LEU A 79 15.36 -17.57 17.51
C LEU A 79 15.65 -17.01 16.11
N VAL A 80 16.47 -17.71 15.32
CA VAL A 80 16.79 -17.31 13.94
C VAL A 80 15.52 -17.29 13.07
N ILE A 81 14.68 -18.32 13.20
CA ILE A 81 13.40 -18.41 12.48
C ILE A 81 12.46 -17.28 12.91
N ALA A 82 12.37 -16.94 14.20
CA ALA A 82 11.54 -15.84 14.69
C ALA A 82 11.96 -14.48 14.12
N ILE A 83 13.27 -14.23 14.05
CA ILE A 83 13.82 -13.00 13.46
C ILE A 83 13.50 -12.93 11.98
N ALA A 84 13.76 -14.01 11.23
CA ALA A 84 13.47 -14.09 9.80
C ALA A 84 11.97 -13.94 9.52
N GLY A 85 11.11 -14.60 10.32
CA GLY A 85 9.66 -14.53 10.22
C GLY A 85 9.06 -13.19 10.63
N SER A 86 9.82 -12.30 11.28
CA SER A 86 9.35 -10.97 11.68
C SER A 86 9.38 -9.95 10.55
N PHE A 87 9.99 -10.29 9.42
CA PHE A 87 9.90 -9.50 8.20
C PHE A 87 8.63 -9.88 7.44
N TYR A 88 7.68 -8.95 7.39
CA TYR A 88 6.48 -9.11 6.58
C TYR A 88 6.53 -8.17 5.37
N SER A 89 6.09 -8.66 4.21
CA SER A 89 5.93 -7.82 3.03
C SER A 89 4.57 -7.14 3.07
N LYS A 90 4.56 -5.80 3.12
CA LYS A 90 3.36 -5.02 2.88
C LYS A 90 3.34 -4.62 1.40
N LYS A 91 2.39 -5.17 0.64
CA LYS A 91 2.13 -4.72 -0.73
C LYS A 91 1.28 -3.46 -0.66
N THR A 92 1.81 -2.34 -1.15
CA THR A 92 1.02 -1.13 -1.36
C THR A 92 1.13 -0.75 -2.83
N ILE A 93 0.02 -0.37 -3.43
CA ILE A 93 0.01 0.02 -4.85
C ILE A 93 -0.10 1.52 -4.89
N LYS A 94 0.88 2.14 -5.54
CA LYS A 94 0.91 3.57 -5.81
C LYS A 94 0.44 3.79 -7.24
N ALA A 95 -0.34 4.84 -7.46
CA ALA A 95 -0.70 5.26 -8.80
C ALA A 95 -0.52 6.77 -8.94
N ASP A 96 0.11 7.16 -10.04
CA ASP A 96 0.27 8.54 -10.46
C ASP A 96 -0.71 8.84 -11.59
N VAL A 97 -1.61 9.78 -11.33
CA VAL A 97 -2.59 10.28 -12.30
C VAL A 97 -2.08 11.62 -12.84
N LEU A 98 -1.96 11.69 -14.15
CA LEU A 98 -1.68 12.91 -14.91
C LEU A 98 -2.99 13.40 -15.52
N PHE A 99 -3.34 14.65 -15.29
CA PHE A 99 -4.49 15.30 -15.92
C PHE A 99 -4.06 16.12 -17.14
N HIS A 100 -4.95 16.30 -18.11
CA HIS A 100 -4.68 17.15 -19.28
C HIS A 100 -4.44 18.63 -18.90
N SER A 101 -4.92 19.07 -17.74
CA SER A 101 -4.65 20.38 -17.15
C SER A 101 -3.18 20.56 -16.71
N GLY A 102 -2.37 19.49 -16.72
CA GLY A 102 -1.01 19.47 -16.19
C GLY A 102 -0.93 19.18 -14.68
N GLU A 103 -2.07 19.09 -13.99
CA GLU A 103 -2.14 18.69 -12.59
C GLU A 103 -1.70 17.22 -12.42
N LYS A 104 -1.07 16.91 -11.29
CA LYS A 104 -0.62 15.55 -10.96
C LYS A 104 -1.20 15.10 -9.63
N LEU A 105 -1.59 13.84 -9.54
CA LEU A 105 -2.12 13.24 -8.31
C LEU A 105 -1.45 11.90 -8.06
N ALA A 106 -0.69 11.79 -6.98
CA ALA A 106 -0.13 10.53 -6.50
C ALA A 106 -1.04 9.97 -5.40
N VAL A 107 -1.49 8.74 -5.58
CA VAL A 107 -2.36 8.03 -4.64
C VAL A 107 -1.81 6.67 -4.27
N GLU A 108 -2.04 6.26 -3.03
CA GLU A 108 -1.74 4.92 -2.54
C GLU A 108 -3.03 4.23 -2.10
N GLY A 109 -3.20 2.97 -2.49
CA GLY A 109 -4.43 2.24 -2.22
C GLY A 109 -4.28 0.74 -2.30
N TRP A 110 -5.40 0.06 -2.08
CA TRP A 110 -5.53 -1.38 -2.32
C TRP A 110 -5.65 -1.65 -3.82
N ASN A 111 -5.37 -2.88 -4.23
CA ASN A 111 -5.42 -3.29 -5.65
C ASN A 111 -6.78 -3.02 -6.30
N SER A 112 -7.88 -3.26 -5.58
CA SER A 112 -9.24 -2.97 -6.04
C SER A 112 -9.48 -1.50 -6.34
N ASP A 113 -8.94 -0.61 -5.50
CA ASP A 113 -9.14 0.83 -5.64
C ASP A 113 -8.36 1.37 -6.85
N ILE A 114 -7.11 0.92 -7.00
CA ILE A 114 -6.26 1.33 -8.12
C ILE A 114 -6.77 0.74 -9.43
N GLN A 115 -7.26 -0.51 -9.45
CA GLN A 115 -7.91 -1.08 -10.63
C GLN A 115 -9.17 -0.30 -11.01
N SER A 116 -9.96 0.14 -10.05
CA SER A 116 -11.12 1.00 -10.31
C SER A 116 -10.71 2.31 -10.96
N LEU A 117 -9.60 2.91 -10.51
CA LEU A 117 -9.02 4.13 -11.10
C LEU A 117 -8.47 3.91 -12.52
N VAL A 118 -7.79 2.79 -12.77
CA VAL A 118 -7.28 2.44 -14.11
C VAL A 118 -8.44 2.19 -15.07
N ARG A 119 -9.49 1.46 -14.63
CA ARG A 119 -10.71 1.25 -15.41
C ARG A 119 -11.42 2.57 -15.71
N PHE A 120 -11.54 3.43 -14.71
CA PHE A 120 -12.08 4.78 -14.87
C PHE A 120 -11.38 5.57 -15.97
N ALA A 121 -10.05 5.55 -15.99
CA ALA A 121 -9.26 6.22 -17.03
C ALA A 121 -9.29 5.53 -18.40
N ALA A 122 -9.74 4.27 -18.47
CA ALA A 122 -9.92 3.53 -19.71
C ALA A 122 -11.31 3.72 -20.35
N THR A 123 -12.29 4.25 -19.60
CA THR A 123 -13.65 4.58 -20.08
C THR A 123 -13.68 5.87 -20.93
N LYS A 124 -12.60 6.15 -21.68
CA LYS A 124 -12.49 7.33 -22.56
C LYS A 124 -13.36 7.20 -23.80
#